data_AF-A0A6C0IJF8-F1
#
_entry.id   AF-A0A6C0IJF8-F1
#
_cell.length_a   1.000
_cell.length_b   1.000
_cell.length_c   1.000
_cell.angle_alpha   90.00
_cell.angle_beta   90.00
_cell.angle_gamma   90.00
#
_symmetry.space_group_name_H-M   'P 1'
#
loop_
_entity.id
_entity.type
_entity.pdbx_description
1 polymer ?
#
loop_
_entity_poly.entity_id
_entity_poly.type
_entity_poly.pdbx_seq_one_letter_code
_entity_poly.pdbx_strand_id
1 'polypeptide(L)'
;MNYNSTTYALYSQPYLDKKCQCYKNIITINLPPKGPLEKLVRKIQFNALSPFQQKGPCVPYNNCGLALISLNNFCNNDLMIVDEVPNLIAFLMTNGYTVDTSITKMFNASDIKFSNFNTSKLIAFITYKG
;
A
#
# COMPACT_ATOMS: atom_id res chain seq x y z
N MET A 1 3.55 2.76 -30.77
CA MET A 1 4.05 3.60 -29.67
C MET A 1 3.62 2.95 -28.35
N ASN A 2 4.47 2.10 -27.76
CA ASN A 2 4.11 1.34 -26.55
C ASN A 2 4.77 1.98 -25.33
N TYR A 3 4.15 3.00 -24.76
CA TYR A 3 4.48 3.41 -23.40
C TYR A 3 3.56 2.64 -22.45
N ASN A 4 3.99 1.46 -21.98
CA ASN A 4 3.26 0.69 -20.97
C ASN A 4 3.44 1.34 -19.59
N SER A 5 3.00 2.60 -19.45
CA SER A 5 3.00 3.32 -18.18
C SER A 5 1.97 2.67 -17.26
N THR A 6 2.40 2.14 -16.12
CA THR A 6 1.50 1.51 -15.16
C THR A 6 1.44 2.36 -13.89
N THR A 7 0.23 2.71 -13.47
CA THR A 7 -0.03 3.52 -12.27
C THR A 7 -0.50 2.63 -11.13
N TYR A 8 0.04 2.86 -9.94
CA TYR A 8 -0.25 2.13 -8.72
C TYR A 8 -0.68 3.10 -7.63
N ALA A 9 -1.50 2.63 -6.70
CA ALA A 9 -1.95 3.39 -5.54
C ALA A 9 -1.32 2.80 -4.28
N LEU A 10 -0.69 3.67 -3.48
CA LEU A 10 -0.12 3.34 -2.19
C LEU A 10 -1.09 3.74 -1.09
N TYR A 11 -1.31 2.86 -0.12
CA TYR A 11 -2.19 3.10 1.02
C TYR A 11 -1.46 2.84 2.33
N SER A 12 -1.90 3.53 3.38
CA SER A 12 -1.55 3.25 4.77
C SER A 12 -2.69 2.44 5.39
N GLN A 13 -2.40 1.25 5.90
CA GLN A 13 -3.40 0.34 6.48
C GLN A 13 -2.96 -0.13 7.88
N PRO A 14 -3.85 -0.16 8.88
CA PRO A 14 -3.54 -0.74 10.17
C PRO A 14 -3.33 -2.26 10.04
N TYR A 15 -2.27 -2.75 10.67
CA TYR A 15 -1.90 -4.16 10.70
C TYR A 15 -1.52 -4.56 12.11
N LEU A 16 -2.08 -5.69 12.56
CA LEU A 16 -1.73 -6.30 13.83
C LEU A 16 -0.49 -7.18 13.66
N ASP A 17 0.62 -6.75 14.25
CA ASP A 17 1.80 -7.58 14.36
C ASP A 17 1.61 -8.60 15.48
N LYS A 18 1.40 -9.87 15.11
CA LYS A 18 1.21 -10.95 16.09
C LYS A 18 2.46 -11.25 16.92
N LYS A 19 3.66 -10.90 16.45
CA LYS A 19 4.90 -11.15 17.20
C LYS A 19 5.06 -10.13 18.31
N CYS A 20 4.85 -8.86 17.99
CA CYS A 20 4.99 -7.75 18.92
C CYS A 20 3.69 -7.37 19.65
N GLN A 21 2.56 -8.00 19.29
CA GLN A 21 1.22 -7.72 19.84
C GLN A 21 0.86 -6.23 19.79
N CYS A 22 1.25 -5.55 18.71
CA CYS A 22 1.01 -4.12 18.52
C CYS A 22 0.38 -3.83 17.16
N TYR A 23 -0.39 -2.75 17.11
CA TYR A 23 -0.92 -2.23 15.85
C TYR A 23 0.08 -1.24 15.25
N LYS A 24 0.43 -1.47 13.99
CA LYS A 24 1.26 -0.56 13.21
C LYS A 24 0.59 -0.25 11.88
N ASN A 25 0.74 0.98 11.40
CA ASN A 25 0.26 1.36 10.07
C ASN A 25 1.33 0.98 9.06
N ILE A 26 1.00 0.06 8.17
CA ILE A 26 1.88 -0.43 7.12
C ILE A 26 1.50 0.15 5.77
N ILE A 27 2.42 0.08 4.81
CA ILE A 27 2.18 0.52 3.44
C ILE A 27 1.74 -0.66 2.57
N THR A 28 0.64 -0.48 1.84
CA THR A 28 0.05 -1.47 0.94
C THR A 28 -0.12 -0.91 -0.47
N ILE A 29 -0.23 -1.80 -1.45
CA ILE A 29 -0.35 -1.46 -2.88
C ILE A 29 -1.53 -2.20 -3.52
N ASN A 30 -2.23 -1.54 -4.46
CA ASN A 30 -3.41 -2.12 -5.11
C ASN A 30 -3.11 -3.29 -6.07
N LEU A 31 -1.96 -3.24 -6.74
CA LEU A 31 -1.59 -4.15 -7.83
C LEU A 31 -0.12 -4.58 -7.68
N PRO A 32 0.26 -5.78 -8.17
CA PRO A 32 1.65 -6.20 -8.20
C PRO A 32 2.45 -5.24 -9.10
N PRO A 33 3.45 -4.52 -8.56
CA PRO A 33 4.19 -3.54 -9.33
C PRO A 33 5.24 -4.22 -10.20
N LYS A 34 5.53 -3.60 -11.35
CA LYS A 34 6.67 -3.94 -12.20
C LYS A 34 7.90 -3.14 -11.79
N GLY A 35 9.10 -3.69 -12.01
CA GLY A 35 10.36 -2.99 -11.82
C GLY A 35 10.93 -3.15 -10.40
N PRO A 36 11.79 -2.22 -9.93
CA PRO A 36 12.49 -2.37 -8.66
C PRO A 36 11.59 -2.54 -7.43
N LEU A 37 10.37 -1.99 -7.47
CA LEU A 37 9.40 -2.09 -6.38
C LEU A 37 8.86 -3.52 -6.20
N GLU A 38 8.88 -4.36 -7.25
CA GLU A 38 8.43 -5.76 -7.19
C GLU A 38 9.16 -6.56 -6.09
N LYS A 39 10.46 -6.31 -5.92
CA LYS A 39 11.31 -6.97 -4.91
C LYS A 39 10.96 -6.54 -3.48
N LEU A 40 10.27 -5.41 -3.32
CA LEU A 40 9.86 -4.86 -2.04
C LEU A 40 8.40 -5.21 -1.72
N VAL A 41 7.71 -5.99 -2.55
CA VAL A 41 6.31 -6.36 -2.31
C VAL A 41 6.21 -7.77 -1.75
N ARG A 42 5.41 -7.92 -0.69
CA ARG A 42 5.07 -9.20 -0.08
C ARG A 42 3.54 -9.37 -0.03
N LYS A 43 3.07 -10.58 -0.30
CA LYS A 43 1.69 -10.98 -0.04
C LYS A 43 1.50 -11.22 1.45
N ILE A 44 0.52 -10.57 2.05
CA ILE A 44 0.16 -10.76 3.45
C ILE A 44 -1.33 -11.07 3.59
N GLN A 45 -1.66 -11.73 4.69
CA GLN A 45 -3.04 -11.96 5.10
C GLN A 45 -3.41 -11.00 6.22
N PHE A 46 -4.40 -10.16 5.97
CA PHE A 46 -5.04 -9.33 6.98
C PHE A 46 -5.96 -10.17 7.86
N ASN A 47 -5.82 -9.99 9.16
CA ASN A 47 -6.81 -10.47 10.11
C ASN A 47 -8.00 -9.51 10.09
N ALA A 48 -9.20 -10.01 10.42
CA ALA A 48 -10.36 -9.15 10.61
C ALA A 48 -10.05 -8.11 11.70
N LEU A 49 -10.24 -6.83 11.39
CA LEU A 49 -10.01 -5.74 12.35
C LEU A 49 -11.14 -5.63 13.38
N SER A 50 -12.31 -6.21 13.08
CA SER A 50 -13.44 -6.28 14.00
C SER A 50 -14.32 -7.50 13.72
N PRO A 51 -14.87 -8.17 14.76
CA PRO A 51 -15.86 -9.23 14.59
C PRO A 51 -17.19 -8.73 14.00
N PHE A 52 -17.42 -7.41 13.98
CA PHE A 52 -18.63 -6.78 13.45
C PHE A 52 -18.52 -6.36 11.97
N GLN A 53 -17.35 -6.50 11.34
CA GLN A 53 -17.21 -6.32 9.89
C GLN A 53 -17.79 -7.55 9.18
N GLN A 54 -19.12 -7.61 9.11
CA GLN A 54 -19.85 -8.68 8.41
C GLN A 54 -20.03 -8.31 6.94
N LYS A 55 -19.86 -9.32 6.08
CA LYS A 55 -19.92 -9.20 4.62
C LYS A 55 -21.34 -8.88 4.16
N GLY A 56 -21.46 -7.97 3.20
CA GLY A 56 -22.60 -7.94 2.28
C GLY A 56 -22.42 -8.98 1.16
N PRO A 57 -23.50 -9.51 0.57
CA PRO A 57 -23.43 -10.50 -0.52
C PRO A 57 -22.70 -10.00 -1.78
N CYS A 58 -22.58 -8.69 -1.96
CA CYS A 58 -21.98 -8.08 -3.15
C CYS A 58 -20.47 -7.83 -3.07
N VAL A 59 -19.86 -7.87 -1.87
CA VAL A 59 -18.44 -7.50 -1.69
C VAL A 59 -17.73 -8.57 -0.85
N PRO A 60 -17.02 -9.51 -1.48
CA PRO A 60 -16.29 -10.54 -0.75
C PRO A 60 -15.11 -9.93 0.01
N TYR A 61 -15.03 -10.19 1.31
CA TYR A 61 -13.83 -9.89 2.11
C TYR A 61 -12.65 -10.67 1.53
N ASN A 62 -11.69 -9.94 0.96
CA ASN A 62 -10.41 -10.48 0.54
C ASN A 62 -9.40 -10.18 1.65
N ASN A 63 -9.04 -11.20 2.42
CA ASN A 63 -8.03 -11.07 3.48
C ASN A 63 -6.62 -10.92 2.91
N CYS A 64 -6.41 -11.15 1.61
CA CYS A 64 -5.10 -11.09 1.00
C CYS A 64 -4.85 -9.70 0.42
N GLY A 65 -3.69 -9.13 0.72
CA GLY A 65 -3.21 -7.96 0.01
C GLY A 65 -1.70 -7.90 -0.10
N LEU A 66 -1.24 -6.85 -0.76
CA LEU A 66 0.15 -6.62 -1.08
C LEU A 66 0.68 -5.52 -0.17
N ALA A 67 1.69 -5.84 0.63
CA ALA A 67 2.35 -4.91 1.54
C ALA A 67 3.81 -4.72 1.15
N LEU A 68 4.35 -3.55 1.44
CA LEU A 68 5.76 -3.25 1.21
C LEU A 68 6.63 -3.77 2.36
N ILE A 69 7.83 -4.21 2.03
CA ILE A 69 8.87 -4.62 2.97
C ILE A 69 9.66 -3.37 3.37
N SER A 70 9.98 -3.25 4.65
CA SER A 70 10.76 -2.12 5.19
C SER A 70 12.09 -1.95 4.45
N LEU A 71 12.45 -0.70 4.13
CA LEU A 71 13.76 -0.35 3.58
C LEU A 71 14.81 -0.32 4.71
N ASN A 72 14.34 0.05 5.90
CA ASN A 72 15.12 0.12 7.10
C ASN A 72 15.16 -1.27 7.75
N ASN A 73 16.10 -2.11 7.33
CA ASN A 73 16.23 -3.53 7.72
C ASN A 73 16.60 -3.75 9.23
N PHE A 74 16.13 -2.89 10.14
CA PHE A 74 16.39 -2.93 11.58
C PHE A 74 15.85 -4.20 12.25
N CYS A 75 14.85 -4.85 11.66
CA CYS A 75 14.36 -6.17 12.04
C CYS A 75 14.13 -6.98 10.77
N ASN A 76 15.00 -7.97 10.51
CA ASN A 76 14.97 -8.81 9.32
C ASN A 76 13.54 -9.25 8.96
N ASN A 77 13.03 -8.75 7.82
CA ASN A 77 11.71 -9.04 7.23
C ASN A 77 10.49 -8.28 7.77
N ASP A 78 10.67 -7.11 8.38
CA ASP A 78 9.54 -6.28 8.78
C ASP A 78 8.79 -5.62 7.60
N LEU A 79 7.50 -5.36 7.82
CA LEU A 79 6.65 -4.61 6.87
C LEU A 79 6.96 -3.12 7.00
N MET A 80 6.94 -2.42 5.86
CA MET A 80 7.22 -0.98 5.80
C MET A 80 6.14 -0.21 6.55
N ILE A 81 6.57 0.61 7.50
CA ILE A 81 5.69 1.49 8.27
C ILE A 81 5.58 2.88 7.65
N VAL A 82 4.58 3.66 8.06
CA VAL A 82 4.33 5.01 7.52
C VAL A 82 5.52 5.97 7.73
N ASP A 83 6.31 5.78 8.78
CA ASP A 83 7.48 6.61 9.06
C ASP A 83 8.57 6.48 7.98
N GLU A 84 8.53 5.42 7.17
CA GLU A 84 9.46 5.19 6.06
C GLU A 84 8.98 5.80 4.74
N VAL A 85 7.80 6.43 4.68
CA VAL A 85 7.26 7.05 3.45
C VAL A 85 8.26 8.01 2.77
N PRO A 86 8.99 8.89 3.49
CA PRO A 86 9.98 9.75 2.85
C PRO A 86 11.09 8.96 2.14
N ASN A 87 11.57 7.88 2.76
CA ASN A 87 12.59 7.00 2.19
C ASN A 87 12.04 6.22 0.97
N LEU A 88 10.78 5.78 1.05
CA LEU A 88 10.09 5.15 -0.07
C LEU A 88 9.98 6.10 -1.27
N ILE A 89 9.60 7.37 -1.04
CA ILE A 89 9.51 8.37 -2.11
C ILE A 89 10.88 8.58 -2.75
N ALA A 90 11.94 8.72 -1.95
CA ALA A 90 13.30 8.86 -2.46
C ALA A 90 13.73 7.64 -3.31
N PHE A 91 13.44 6.42 -2.83
CA PHE A 91 13.69 5.18 -3.56
C PHE A 91 12.94 5.16 -4.90
N LEU A 92 11.65 5.48 -4.90
CA LEU A 92 10.81 5.49 -6.09
C LEU A 92 11.34 6.47 -7.14
N MET A 93 11.67 7.71 -6.74
CA MET A 93 12.21 8.72 -7.64
C MET A 93 13.55 8.30 -8.25
N THR A 94 14.43 7.68 -7.44
CA THR A 94 15.74 7.18 -7.90
C THR A 94 15.61 6.03 -8.90
N ASN A 95 14.52 5.26 -8.82
CA ASN A 95 14.26 4.08 -9.65
C ASN A 95 13.30 4.35 -10.83
N GLY A 96 13.11 5.61 -11.22
CA GLY A 96 12.34 5.97 -12.41
C GLY A 96 10.82 5.95 -12.23
N TYR A 97 10.33 5.93 -10.99
CA TYR A 97 8.93 6.14 -10.69
C TYR A 97 8.62 7.63 -10.58
N THR A 98 7.42 8.01 -10.98
CA THR A 98 6.90 9.37 -10.85
C THR A 98 5.75 9.38 -9.86
N VAL A 99 5.74 10.34 -8.94
CA VAL A 99 4.65 10.50 -7.97
C VAL A 99 3.61 11.45 -8.55
N ASP A 100 2.38 10.98 -8.74
CA ASP A 100 1.29 11.78 -9.30
C ASP A 100 0.57 12.55 -8.21
N THR A 101 0.94 13.82 -8.04
CA THR A 101 0.32 14.71 -7.06
C THR A 101 -1.07 15.18 -7.47
N SER A 102 -1.39 15.19 -8.76
CA SER A 102 -2.68 15.68 -9.27
C SER A 102 -3.81 14.70 -8.95
N ILE A 103 -3.59 13.42 -9.26
CA ILE A 103 -4.52 12.33 -8.92
C ILE A 103 -4.60 12.17 -7.41
N THR A 104 -3.46 12.25 -6.71
CA THR A 104 -3.43 12.16 -5.24
C THR A 104 -4.26 13.27 -4.58
N LYS A 105 -4.16 14.51 -5.05
CA LYS A 105 -4.97 15.63 -4.55
C LYS A 105 -6.46 15.43 -4.84
N MET A 106 -6.82 14.99 -6.04
CA MET A 106 -8.20 14.72 -6.42
C MET A 106 -8.85 13.72 -5.49
N PHE A 107 -8.19 12.59 -5.20
CA PHE A 107 -8.72 11.56 -4.33
C PHE A 107 -8.75 11.97 -2.85
N ASN A 108 -7.71 12.67 -2.37
CA ASN A 108 -7.71 13.19 -1.01
C ASN A 108 -8.78 14.28 -0.76
N ALA A 109 -9.21 15.00 -1.81
CA ALA A 109 -10.28 15.99 -1.73
C ALA A 109 -11.68 15.38 -1.96
N SER A 110 -11.77 14.14 -2.44
CA SER A 110 -13.03 13.46 -2.73
C SER A 110 -13.58 12.71 -1.50
N ASP A 111 -14.90 12.57 -1.41
CA ASP A 111 -15.57 11.72 -0.41
C ASP A 111 -15.48 10.21 -0.72
N ILE A 112 -14.72 9.83 -1.76
CA ILE A 112 -14.54 8.44 -2.16
C ILE A 112 -13.68 7.74 -1.12
N LYS A 113 -14.34 7.03 -0.21
CA LYS A 113 -13.71 6.10 0.73
C LYS A 113 -13.54 4.75 0.04
N PHE A 114 -12.31 4.26 -0.04
CA PHE A 114 -12.03 2.95 -0.62
C PHE A 114 -12.60 1.84 0.29
N SER A 115 -13.81 1.37 -0.05
CA SER A 115 -14.67 0.50 0.77
C SER A 115 -14.09 -0.89 1.05
N ASN A 116 -13.20 -1.39 0.21
CA ASN A 116 -12.52 -2.68 0.43
C ASN A 116 -11.52 -2.64 1.58
N PHE A 117 -11.19 -1.44 2.07
CA PHE A 117 -10.28 -1.23 3.16
C PHE A 117 -10.78 -0.05 4.00
N ASN A 118 -11.85 -0.25 4.78
CA ASN A 118 -12.52 0.80 5.57
C ASN A 118 -11.61 1.59 6.55
N THR A 119 -10.33 1.23 6.67
CA THR A 119 -9.32 1.92 7.47
C THR A 119 -8.08 2.37 6.67
N SER A 120 -8.03 2.12 5.36
CA SER A 120 -6.85 2.46 4.57
C SER A 120 -6.90 3.90 4.06
N LYS A 121 -5.83 4.65 4.34
CA LYS A 121 -5.67 6.03 3.89
C LYS A 121 -4.79 6.06 2.64
N LEU A 122 -5.23 6.74 1.58
CA LEU A 122 -4.39 6.96 0.39
C LEU A 122 -3.14 7.76 0.78
N ILE A 123 -1.96 7.28 0.36
CA ILE A 123 -0.69 7.99 0.51
C ILE A 123 -0.41 8.76 -0.79
N ALA A 124 -0.27 8.03 -1.89
CA ALA A 124 0.07 8.62 -3.19
C ALA A 124 -0.24 7.65 -4.34
N PHE A 125 -0.44 8.22 -5.52
CA PHE A 125 -0.36 7.51 -6.78
C PHE A 125 1.07 7.58 -7.34
N ILE A 126 1.56 6.45 -7.85
CA ILE A 126 2.89 6.33 -8.43
C ILE A 126 2.81 5.70 -9.82
N THR A 127 3.60 6.19 -10.77
CA THR A 127 3.60 5.70 -12.14
C THR A 127 4.98 5.26 -12.54
N TYR A 128 5.08 4.02 -13.02
CA TYR A 128 6.32 3.45 -13.56
C TYR A 128 6.26 3.43 -15.08
N LYS A 129 7.31 3.95 -15.73
CA LYS A 129 7.51 3.89 -17.18
C LYS A 129 8.67 2.93 -17.44
N GLY A 130 8.34 1.69 -17.78
CA GLY A 130 9.28 0.62 -18.11
C GLY A 130 9.07 0.09 -19.51
#